data_AF-A0A0S7X482-F1
#
_entry.id   AF-A0A0S7X482-F1
#
_cell.length_a   1.000
_cell.length_b   1.000
_cell.length_c   1.000
_cell.angle_alpha   90.00
_cell.angle_beta   90.00
_cell.angle_gamma   90.00
#
_symmetry.space_group_name_H-M   'P 1'
#
loop_
_entity.id
_entity.type
_entity.pdbx_description
1 polymer ?
#
loop_
_entity_poly.entity_id
_entity_poly.type
_entity_poly.pdbx_seq_one_letter_code
_entity_poly.pdbx_strand_id
1 'polypeptide(L)'
;MIKNTYSGKFIVFDGLDGSGKSTQTKLLENHLRKEGYKVRIIDFPQHGKKSAALVDEYLNGKYGSSEEVNPYPASIFYACDRYDASFKIREWLKEGKIVLCDRYVAANIGHQGGKIKNAKDRKKYFKWLYKLEYNIFKIPKPDITFILKTNPGLSWKLSPKITDEEKKRKRKAYLGRKKRDIHEKDISHLANALNSYLHAAKVFPREFKIIECVEKGKLLLPETIHQEIFNVVKKIL
;
A
#
# COMPACT_ATOMS: atom_id res chain seq x y z
N MET A 1 12.77 -8.41 -16.27
CA MET A 1 11.92 -7.81 -15.22
C MET A 1 11.59 -8.91 -14.24
N ILE A 2 11.84 -8.71 -12.94
CA ILE A 2 11.38 -9.65 -11.90
C ILE A 2 9.84 -9.75 -12.02
N LYS A 3 9.31 -10.97 -11.96
CA LYS A 3 7.87 -11.27 -11.98
C LYS A 3 7.58 -12.28 -10.86
N ASN A 4 6.32 -12.37 -10.44
CA ASN A 4 5.88 -13.50 -9.65
C ASN A 4 6.07 -14.79 -10.47
N THR A 5 6.75 -15.79 -9.90
CA THR A 5 6.99 -17.09 -10.54
C THR A 5 6.29 -18.24 -9.80
N TYR A 6 5.48 -17.93 -8.78
CA TYR A 6 4.73 -18.92 -8.03
C TYR A 6 3.41 -19.25 -8.72
N SER A 7 2.79 -20.37 -8.34
CA SER A 7 1.47 -20.79 -8.83
C SER A 7 0.35 -19.87 -8.33
N GLY A 8 0.47 -19.36 -7.11
CA GLY A 8 -0.44 -18.41 -6.51
C GLY A 8 -0.29 -16.99 -7.07
N LYS A 9 -1.34 -16.18 -6.88
CA LYS A 9 -1.40 -14.78 -7.36
C LYS A 9 -1.22 -13.81 -6.21
N PHE A 10 -0.46 -12.75 -6.43
CA PHE A 10 -0.21 -11.72 -5.44
C PHE A 10 -0.74 -10.36 -5.93
N ILE A 11 -1.78 -9.86 -5.28
CA ILE A 11 -2.50 -8.64 -5.66
C ILE A 11 -2.39 -7.62 -4.53
N VAL A 12 -1.92 -6.41 -4.86
CA VAL A 12 -1.76 -5.32 -3.88
C VAL A 12 -2.76 -4.20 -4.15
N PHE A 13 -3.31 -3.64 -3.08
CA PHE A 13 -4.08 -2.41 -3.06
C PHE A 13 -3.29 -1.33 -2.33
N ASP A 14 -3.06 -0.20 -3.01
CA ASP A 14 -2.40 0.95 -2.42
C ASP A 14 -3.10 2.27 -2.79
N GLY A 15 -2.62 3.36 -2.21
CA GLY A 15 -3.21 4.70 -2.33
C GLY A 15 -3.25 5.42 -0.99
N LEU A 16 -3.77 6.64 -1.00
CA LEU A 16 -3.86 7.49 0.19
C LEU A 16 -4.70 6.84 1.31
N ASP A 17 -4.51 7.28 2.55
CA ASP A 17 -5.43 6.93 3.63
C ASP A 17 -6.85 7.39 3.31
N GLY A 18 -7.84 6.58 3.68
CA GLY A 18 -9.24 6.83 3.34
C GLY A 18 -9.62 6.59 1.86
N SER A 19 -8.73 6.01 1.02
CA SER A 19 -9.05 5.72 -0.39
C SER A 19 -9.94 4.49 -0.62
N GLY A 20 -10.29 3.73 0.42
CA GLY A 20 -11.14 2.53 0.31
C GLY A 20 -10.40 1.21 0.10
N LYS A 21 -9.09 1.14 0.34
CA LYS A 21 -8.27 -0.08 0.17
C LYS A 21 -8.82 -1.29 0.93
N SER A 22 -9.12 -1.14 2.22
CA SER A 22 -9.70 -2.20 3.04
C SER A 22 -11.02 -2.71 2.46
N THR A 23 -11.88 -1.78 2.01
CA THR A 23 -13.18 -2.10 1.39
C THR A 23 -12.99 -2.93 0.13
N GLN A 24 -12.12 -2.49 -0.79
CA GLN A 24 -11.87 -3.21 -2.03
C GLN A 24 -11.19 -4.56 -1.81
N THR A 25 -10.27 -4.64 -0.84
CA THR A 25 -9.67 -5.90 -0.42
C THR A 25 -10.72 -6.88 0.08
N LYS A 26 -11.68 -6.42 0.89
CA LYS A 26 -12.74 -7.26 1.45
C LYS A 26 -13.76 -7.71 0.39
N LEU A 27 -14.16 -6.80 -0.50
CA LEU A 27 -15.05 -7.13 -1.62
C LEU A 27 -14.42 -8.19 -2.52
N LEU A 28 -13.15 -8.01 -2.90
CA LEU A 28 -12.44 -9.00 -3.72
C LEU A 28 -12.21 -10.31 -2.98
N GLU A 29 -11.89 -10.29 -1.68
CA GLU A 29 -11.80 -11.51 -0.88
C GLU A 29 -13.10 -12.30 -0.94
N ASN A 30 -14.22 -11.65 -0.64
CA ASN A 30 -15.53 -12.31 -0.60
C ASN A 30 -15.92 -12.86 -1.98
N HIS A 31 -15.68 -12.10 -3.04
CA HIS A 31 -15.94 -12.54 -4.42
C HIS A 31 -15.13 -13.79 -4.77
N LEU A 32 -13.81 -13.75 -4.59
CA LEU A 32 -12.93 -14.85 -4.96
C LEU A 32 -13.19 -16.11 -4.13
N ARG A 33 -13.51 -15.97 -2.83
CA ARG A 33 -13.90 -17.12 -2.00
C ARG A 33 -15.19 -17.77 -2.49
N LYS A 34 -16.18 -16.99 -2.94
CA LYS A 34 -17.42 -17.52 -3.53
C LYS A 34 -17.16 -18.27 -4.83
N GLU A 35 -16.17 -17.86 -5.60
CA GLU A 35 -15.70 -18.57 -6.80
C GLU A 35 -14.81 -19.80 -6.49
N GLY A 36 -14.61 -20.15 -5.22
CA GLY A 36 -13.87 -21.34 -4.80
C GLY A 36 -12.35 -21.15 -4.64
N TYR A 37 -11.83 -19.93 -4.82
CA TYR A 37 -10.40 -19.67 -4.64
C TYR A 37 -9.97 -19.67 -3.16
N LYS A 38 -8.78 -20.20 -2.90
CA LYS A 38 -8.13 -20.10 -1.58
C LYS A 38 -7.48 -18.72 -1.43
N VAL A 39 -8.10 -17.84 -0.65
CA VAL A 39 -7.61 -16.47 -0.44
C VAL A 39 -6.90 -16.30 0.92
N ARG A 40 -5.84 -15.50 0.95
CA ARG A 40 -5.13 -15.02 2.14
C ARG A 40 -4.99 -13.52 2.09
N ILE A 41 -5.12 -12.87 3.24
CA ILE A 41 -5.02 -11.42 3.40
C ILE A 41 -3.80 -11.09 4.24
N ILE A 42 -3.11 -10.01 3.89
CA ILE A 42 -2.05 -9.41 4.69
C ILE A 42 -2.05 -7.89 4.53
N ASP A 43 -1.71 -7.13 5.56
CA ASP A 43 -1.62 -5.67 5.51
C ASP A 43 -0.22 -5.19 5.93
N PHE A 44 0.20 -4.00 5.52
CA PHE A 44 1.44 -3.40 6.02
C PHE A 44 1.20 -1.96 6.51
N PRO A 45 1.88 -1.54 7.59
CA PRO A 45 2.85 -2.28 8.41
C PRO A 45 2.25 -3.40 9.26
N GLN A 46 3.07 -4.38 9.66
CA GLN A 46 2.69 -5.42 10.62
C GLN A 46 2.75 -4.90 12.07
N HIS A 47 1.99 -3.84 12.36
CA HIS A 47 1.95 -3.17 13.67
C HIS A 47 1.87 -4.16 14.84
N GLY A 48 2.66 -3.91 15.89
CA GLY A 48 2.76 -4.77 17.07
C GLY A 48 3.68 -5.98 16.91
N LYS A 49 4.23 -6.25 15.71
CA LYS A 49 5.36 -7.18 15.54
C LYS A 49 6.69 -6.46 15.72
N LYS A 50 7.71 -7.21 16.14
CA LYS A 50 9.09 -6.70 16.25
C LYS A 50 9.62 -6.14 14.93
N SER A 51 9.22 -6.74 13.80
CA SER A 51 9.57 -6.31 12.45
C SER A 51 9.12 -4.89 12.11
N ALA A 52 8.00 -4.44 12.68
CA ALA A 52 7.41 -3.12 12.46
C ALA A 52 7.81 -2.09 13.53
N ALA A 53 8.62 -2.44 14.53
CA ALA A 53 8.91 -1.57 15.67
C ALA A 53 9.49 -0.21 15.24
N LEU A 54 10.46 -0.20 14.31
CA LEU A 54 11.05 1.04 13.80
C LEU A 54 10.05 1.87 12.98
N VAL A 55 9.10 1.21 12.31
CA VAL A 55 8.00 1.89 11.61
C VAL A 55 7.06 2.55 12.60
N ASP A 56 6.70 1.87 13.68
CA ASP A 56 5.84 2.39 14.74
C ASP A 56 6.48 3.61 15.42
N GLU A 57 7.78 3.52 15.73
CA GLU A 57 8.55 4.63 16.28
C GLU A 57 8.63 5.83 15.33
N TYR A 58 8.86 5.56 14.04
CA TYR A 58 8.88 6.58 13.00
C TYR A 58 7.54 7.30 12.89
N LEU A 59 6.42 6.56 12.76
CA LEU A 59 5.09 7.14 12.64
C LEU A 59 4.66 7.92 13.89
N ASN A 60 5.23 7.58 15.05
CA ASN A 60 5.03 8.29 16.30
C ASN A 60 5.85 9.57 16.46
N GLY A 61 6.78 9.82 15.54
CA GLY A 61 7.63 11.01 15.51
C GLY A 61 8.90 10.90 16.36
N LYS A 62 9.33 9.68 16.73
CA LYS A 62 10.58 9.47 17.50
C LYS A 62 11.79 10.09 16.81
N TYR A 63 11.80 10.07 15.47
CA TYR A 63 12.90 10.53 14.63
C TYR A 63 12.70 11.94 14.06
N GLY A 64 11.71 12.69 14.57
CA GLY A 64 11.29 13.98 14.04
C GLY A 64 9.99 13.92 13.24
N SER A 65 9.66 15.04 12.59
CA SER A 65 8.52 15.16 11.70
C SER A 65 8.71 14.39 10.39
N SER A 66 7.62 14.24 9.63
CA SER A 66 7.65 13.60 8.32
C SER A 66 8.64 14.27 7.35
N GLU A 67 8.79 15.59 7.40
CA GLU A 67 9.67 16.33 6.50
C GLU A 67 11.15 16.25 6.90
N GLU A 68 11.43 16.17 8.19
CA GLU A 68 12.80 16.08 8.73
C GLU A 68 13.41 14.69 8.48
N VAL A 69 12.59 13.63 8.54
CA VAL A 69 13.09 12.27 8.30
C VAL A 69 13.25 12.02 6.81
N ASN A 70 14.51 11.83 6.42
CA ASN A 70 14.90 11.44 5.07
C ASN A 70 14.10 10.20 4.57
N PRO A 71 13.61 10.20 3.31
CA PRO A 71 12.79 9.11 2.78
C PRO A 71 13.50 7.75 2.74
N TYR A 72 14.83 7.71 2.63
CA TYR A 72 15.59 6.46 2.48
C TYR A 72 15.62 5.63 3.78
N PRO A 73 16.02 6.16 4.95
CA PRO A 73 15.93 5.44 6.22
C PRO A 73 14.51 4.97 6.57
N ALA A 74 13.51 5.86 6.43
CA ALA A 74 12.12 5.50 6.68
C ALA A 74 11.69 4.32 5.79
N SER A 75 12.09 4.34 4.51
CA SER A 75 11.79 3.25 3.58
C SER A 75 12.41 1.92 3.99
N ILE A 76 13.63 1.93 4.54
CA ILE A 76 14.32 0.73 5.03
C ILE A 76 13.55 0.11 6.20
N PHE A 77 12.99 0.91 7.11
CA PHE A 77 12.18 0.39 8.22
C PHE A 77 10.98 -0.42 7.70
N TYR A 78 10.24 0.12 6.72
CA TYR A 78 9.15 -0.61 6.08
C TYR A 78 9.63 -1.83 5.26
N ALA A 79 10.81 -1.74 4.64
CA ALA A 79 11.38 -2.85 3.87
C ALA A 79 11.74 -4.03 4.77
N CYS A 80 12.31 -3.78 5.95
CA CYS A 80 12.59 -4.83 6.95
C CYS A 80 11.30 -5.52 7.41
N ASP A 81 10.24 -4.74 7.66
CA ASP A 81 8.93 -5.30 8.02
C ASP A 81 8.36 -6.22 6.93
N ARG A 82 8.43 -5.80 5.67
CA ARG A 82 8.02 -6.64 4.53
C ARG A 82 8.90 -7.85 4.33
N TYR A 83 10.20 -7.75 4.57
CA TYR A 83 11.12 -8.87 4.48
C TYR A 83 10.75 -9.98 5.48
N ASP A 84 10.47 -9.62 6.73
CA ASP A 84 10.02 -10.59 7.76
C ASP A 84 8.76 -11.35 7.31
N ALA A 85 7.74 -10.63 6.85
CA ALA A 85 6.50 -11.23 6.37
C ALA A 85 6.64 -11.99 5.03
N SER A 86 7.73 -11.76 4.27
CA SER A 86 7.91 -12.30 2.93
C SER A 86 7.97 -13.83 2.88
N PHE A 87 8.45 -14.48 3.95
CA PHE A 87 8.52 -15.93 4.05
C PHE A 87 7.14 -16.57 4.01
N LYS A 88 6.21 -16.06 4.83
CA LYS A 88 4.82 -16.52 4.86
C LYS A 88 4.08 -16.24 3.56
N ILE A 89 4.33 -15.08 2.94
CA ILE A 89 3.76 -14.76 1.62
C ILE A 89 4.23 -15.79 0.58
N ARG A 90 5.53 -16.14 0.56
CA ARG A 90 6.06 -17.17 -0.35
C ARG A 90 5.40 -18.52 -0.15
N GLU A 91 5.19 -18.95 1.09
CA GLU A 91 4.49 -20.21 1.38
C GLU A 91 3.08 -20.21 0.77
N TRP A 92 2.30 -19.17 1.03
CA TRP A 92 0.95 -19.07 0.47
C TRP A 92 0.93 -19.09 -1.06
N LEU A 93 1.87 -18.37 -1.69
CA LEU A 93 1.98 -18.33 -3.14
C LEU A 93 2.41 -19.69 -3.72
N LYS A 94 3.32 -20.42 -3.06
CA LYS A 94 3.71 -21.79 -3.47
C LYS A 94 2.53 -22.77 -3.39
N GLU A 95 1.66 -22.60 -2.40
CA GLU A 95 0.43 -23.38 -2.24
C GLU A 95 -0.68 -23.06 -3.26
N GLY A 96 -0.42 -22.18 -4.24
CA GLY A 96 -1.40 -21.79 -5.24
C GLY A 96 -2.48 -20.84 -4.72
N LYS A 97 -2.29 -20.22 -3.54
CA LYS A 97 -3.28 -19.31 -2.95
C LYS A 97 -3.22 -17.93 -3.61
N ILE A 98 -4.36 -17.24 -3.61
CA ILE A 98 -4.41 -15.81 -3.93
C ILE A 98 -4.11 -15.03 -2.66
N VAL A 99 -3.06 -14.22 -2.68
CA VAL A 99 -2.70 -13.30 -1.60
C VAL A 99 -3.16 -11.90 -1.98
N LEU A 100 -4.10 -11.34 -1.22
CA LEU A 100 -4.50 -9.94 -1.32
C LEU A 100 -3.78 -9.14 -0.23
N CYS A 101 -3.22 -7.99 -0.60
CA CYS A 101 -2.42 -7.21 0.30
C CYS A 101 -2.80 -5.73 0.32
N ASP A 102 -3.09 -5.19 1.51
CA ASP A 102 -3.35 -3.77 1.72
C ASP A 102 -2.04 -3.09 2.11
N ARG A 103 -1.53 -2.24 1.21
CA ARG A 103 -0.21 -1.61 1.22
C ARG A 103 0.95 -2.59 1.04
N TYR A 104 1.90 -2.24 0.18
CA TYR A 104 3.15 -3.00 0.01
C TYR A 104 4.30 -2.03 -0.33
N VAL A 105 5.23 -2.41 -1.23
CA VAL A 105 6.30 -1.52 -1.72
C VAL A 105 5.75 -0.20 -2.29
N ALA A 106 4.54 -0.23 -2.87
CA ALA A 106 3.89 0.96 -3.40
C ALA A 106 3.64 2.03 -2.32
N ALA A 107 3.45 1.66 -1.05
CA ALA A 107 3.27 2.62 0.04
C ALA A 107 4.54 3.47 0.25
N ASN A 108 5.72 2.87 0.14
CA ASN A 108 7.00 3.60 0.15
C ASN A 108 7.16 4.49 -1.09
N ILE A 109 6.68 4.04 -2.26
CA ILE A 109 6.65 4.86 -3.48
C ILE A 109 5.81 6.11 -3.25
N GLY A 110 4.58 5.95 -2.76
CA GLY A 110 3.67 7.07 -2.51
C GLY A 110 4.21 8.00 -1.45
N HIS A 111 4.29 7.53 -0.21
CA HIS A 111 4.51 8.40 0.95
C HIS A 111 5.95 8.93 1.04
N GLN A 112 6.96 8.07 0.86
CA GLN A 112 8.35 8.52 0.95
C GLN A 112 8.81 9.17 -0.35
N GLY A 113 8.40 8.64 -1.51
CA GLY A 113 8.66 9.29 -2.79
C GLY A 113 8.00 10.67 -2.92
N GLY A 114 6.85 10.89 -2.26
CA GLY A 114 6.18 12.19 -2.19
C GLY A 114 7.04 13.28 -1.54
N LYS A 115 7.95 12.93 -0.63
CA LYS A 115 8.89 13.89 -0.02
C LYS A 115 9.93 14.42 -1.02
N ILE A 116 10.09 13.77 -2.18
CA ILE A 116 11.07 14.16 -3.21
C ILE A 116 10.39 15.01 -4.28
N LYS A 117 10.64 16.32 -4.24
CA LYS A 117 10.03 17.32 -5.13
C LYS A 117 10.46 17.14 -6.59
N ASN A 118 11.76 16.95 -6.84
CA ASN A 118 12.29 16.77 -8.19
C ASN A 118 11.89 15.42 -8.79
N ALA A 119 11.23 15.42 -9.95
CA ALA A 119 10.76 14.18 -10.59
C ALA A 119 11.90 13.24 -11.03
N LYS A 120 13.05 13.76 -11.49
CA LYS A 120 14.20 12.92 -11.87
C LYS A 120 14.77 12.20 -10.65
N ASP A 121 14.92 12.89 -9.53
CA ASP A 121 15.42 12.28 -8.29
C ASP A 121 14.40 11.33 -7.67
N ARG A 122 13.10 11.64 -7.75
CA ARG A 122 12.03 10.72 -7.36
C ARG A 122 12.07 9.42 -8.18
N LYS A 123 12.36 9.51 -9.48
CA LYS A 123 12.57 8.33 -10.33
C LYS A 123 13.80 7.51 -9.92
N LYS A 124 14.90 8.17 -9.51
CA LYS A 124 16.09 7.48 -8.97
C LYS A 124 15.73 6.73 -7.67
N TYR A 125 14.98 7.39 -6.78
CA TYR A 125 14.48 6.79 -5.55
C TYR A 125 13.60 5.57 -5.83
N PHE A 126 12.67 5.62 -6.79
CA PHE A 126 11.87 4.43 -7.13
C PHE A 126 12.72 3.24 -7.59
N LYS A 127 13.72 3.50 -8.44
CA LYS A 127 14.65 2.46 -8.90
C LYS A 127 15.49 1.89 -7.75
N TRP A 128 15.96 2.75 -6.84
CA TRP A 128 16.66 2.33 -5.64
C TRP A 128 15.79 1.43 -4.77
N LEU A 129 14.54 1.83 -4.52
CA LEU A 129 13.60 1.08 -3.69
C LEU A 129 13.29 -0.29 -4.30
N TYR A 130 13.12 -0.36 -5.63
CA TYR A 130 12.93 -1.62 -6.35
C TYR A 130 14.14 -2.53 -6.22
N LYS A 131 15.35 -1.97 -6.39
CA LYS A 131 16.58 -2.72 -6.21
C LYS A 131 16.69 -3.23 -4.77
N LEU A 132 16.40 -2.40 -3.78
CA LEU A 132 16.43 -2.79 -2.37
C LEU A 132 15.47 -3.95 -2.11
N GLU A 133 14.18 -3.77 -2.39
CA GLU A 133 13.17 -4.71 -1.91
C GLU A 133 13.05 -5.96 -2.77
N TYR A 134 13.09 -5.82 -4.10
CA TYR A 134 12.90 -6.96 -5.00
C TYR A 134 14.20 -7.66 -5.39
N ASN A 135 15.34 -6.96 -5.45
CA ASN A 135 16.61 -7.58 -5.85
C ASN A 135 17.49 -7.99 -4.66
N ILE A 136 17.62 -7.12 -3.64
CA ILE A 136 18.47 -7.39 -2.47
C ILE A 136 17.68 -8.21 -1.44
N PHE A 137 16.52 -7.72 -0.99
CA PHE A 137 15.69 -8.43 0.01
C PHE A 137 14.91 -9.60 -0.60
N LYS A 138 14.74 -9.61 -1.92
CA LYS A 138 14.08 -10.70 -2.68
C LYS A 138 12.68 -11.02 -2.15
N ILE A 139 11.92 -10.00 -1.76
CA ILE A 139 10.51 -10.18 -1.39
C ILE A 139 9.67 -10.49 -2.65
N PRO A 140 8.55 -11.23 -2.53
CA PRO A 140 7.67 -11.53 -3.65
C PRO A 140 7.21 -10.26 -4.37
N LYS A 141 7.32 -10.23 -5.69
CA LYS A 141 6.78 -9.15 -6.49
C LYS A 141 5.29 -9.41 -6.78
N PRO A 142 4.39 -8.41 -6.63
CA PRO A 142 2.99 -8.55 -7.01
C PRO A 142 2.81 -8.82 -8.50
N ASP A 143 1.77 -9.58 -8.85
CA ASP A 143 1.28 -9.70 -10.24
C ASP A 143 0.67 -8.37 -10.70
N ILE A 144 -0.01 -7.68 -9.78
CA ILE A 144 -0.56 -6.35 -10.02
C ILE A 144 -0.63 -5.54 -8.73
N THR A 145 -0.42 -4.23 -8.86
CA THR A 145 -0.71 -3.26 -7.80
C THR A 145 -1.76 -2.27 -8.28
N PHE A 146 -2.90 -2.22 -7.61
CA PHE A 146 -3.93 -1.21 -7.82
C PHE A 146 -3.63 0.01 -6.97
N ILE A 147 -3.60 1.19 -7.60
CA ILE A 147 -3.56 2.48 -6.90
C ILE A 147 -4.97 3.06 -6.94
N LEU A 148 -5.65 3.06 -5.79
CA LEU A 148 -6.97 3.67 -5.64
C LEU A 148 -6.82 5.19 -5.58
N LYS A 149 -7.12 5.85 -6.69
CA LYS A 149 -6.97 7.28 -6.87
C LYS A 149 -8.23 8.00 -6.40
N THR A 150 -8.10 8.62 -5.23
CA THR A 150 -9.03 9.61 -4.71
C THR A 150 -8.37 11.00 -4.71
N ASN A 151 -9.05 12.01 -4.16
CA ASN A 151 -8.43 13.31 -3.93
C ASN A 151 -7.98 13.48 -2.46
N PRO A 152 -6.93 14.28 -2.19
CA PRO A 152 -6.40 14.47 -0.84
C PRO A 152 -7.44 14.95 0.17
N GLY A 153 -8.38 15.82 -0.24
CA GLY A 153 -9.41 16.36 0.65
C GLY A 153 -10.41 15.30 1.14
N LEU A 154 -10.89 14.44 0.25
CA LEU A 154 -11.76 13.31 0.60
C LEU A 154 -11.01 12.28 1.44
N SER A 155 -9.79 11.93 1.05
CA SER A 155 -8.88 11.07 1.83
C SER A 155 -8.73 11.56 3.26
N TRP A 156 -8.44 12.85 3.44
CA TRP A 156 -8.26 13.47 4.75
C TRP A 156 -9.53 13.41 5.61
N LYS A 157 -10.71 13.58 5.00
CA LYS A 157 -12.02 13.48 5.67
C LYS A 157 -12.39 12.04 6.07
N LEU A 158 -11.93 11.04 5.31
CA LEU A 158 -12.32 9.63 5.48
C LEU A 158 -11.30 8.82 6.29
N SER A 159 -10.03 9.21 6.30
CA SER A 159 -8.97 8.55 7.07
C SER A 159 -9.30 8.31 8.56
N PRO A 160 -10.08 9.15 9.28
CA PRO A 160 -10.45 8.88 10.66
C PRO A 160 -11.64 7.93 10.81
N LYS A 161 -12.39 7.68 9.72
CA LYS A 161 -13.61 6.86 9.71
C LYS A 161 -13.32 5.39 9.42
N ILE A 162 -12.19 4.87 9.91
CA ILE A 162 -11.87 3.45 9.79
C ILE A 162 -12.99 2.67 10.47
N THR A 163 -13.59 1.72 9.77
CA THR A 163 -14.65 0.85 10.30
C THR A 163 -14.12 -0.51 10.75
N ASP A 164 -12.96 -0.92 10.24
CA ASP A 164 -12.29 -2.17 10.59
C ASP A 164 -11.74 -2.14 12.02
N GLU A 165 -12.28 -2.99 12.90
CA GLU A 165 -11.93 -3.05 14.32
C GLU A 165 -10.49 -3.50 14.58
N GLU A 166 -9.93 -4.39 13.75
CA GLU A 166 -8.54 -4.83 13.90
C GLU A 166 -7.59 -3.67 13.57
N LYS A 167 -7.87 -2.94 12.49
CA LYS A 167 -7.09 -1.75 12.11
C LYS A 167 -7.24 -0.63 13.12
N LYS A 168 -8.44 -0.40 13.68
CA LYS A 168 -8.63 0.55 14.79
C LYS A 168 -7.75 0.18 15.99
N ARG A 169 -7.72 -1.10 16.37
CA ARG A 169 -6.92 -1.61 17.49
C ARG A 169 -5.42 -1.43 17.23
N LYS A 170 -4.91 -1.86 16.07
CA LYS A 170 -3.51 -1.67 15.65
C LYS A 170 -3.14 -0.18 15.68
N ARG A 171 -4.01 0.66 15.12
CA ARG A 171 -3.81 2.11 15.07
C ARG A 171 -3.74 2.75 16.44
N LYS A 172 -4.63 2.38 17.36
CA LYS A 172 -4.59 2.84 18.76
C LYS A 172 -3.33 2.38 19.47
N ALA A 173 -2.85 1.17 19.16
CA ALA A 173 -1.65 0.60 19.78
C ALA A 173 -0.39 1.41 19.44
N TYR A 174 -0.19 1.80 18.17
CA TYR A 174 0.97 2.61 17.82
C TYR A 174 0.76 4.11 18.14
N LEU A 175 -0.39 4.71 17.83
CA LEU A 175 -0.62 6.15 18.04
C LEU A 175 -0.83 6.58 19.51
N GLY A 176 -1.15 5.64 20.39
CA GLY A 176 -1.57 5.94 21.75
C GLY A 176 -2.79 6.88 21.79
N ARG A 177 -2.63 8.06 22.38
CA ARG A 177 -3.69 9.09 22.49
C ARG A 177 -3.82 9.99 21.25
N LYS A 178 -2.89 9.93 20.29
CA LYS A 178 -2.89 10.80 19.10
C LYS A 178 -3.98 10.34 18.13
N LYS A 179 -4.75 11.29 17.57
CA LYS A 179 -5.80 10.99 16.56
C LYS A 179 -5.22 10.70 15.16
N ARG A 180 -4.02 11.19 14.86
CA ARG A 180 -3.35 11.14 13.55
C ARG A 180 -1.85 10.96 13.70
N ASP A 181 -1.24 10.20 12.79
CA ASP A 181 0.22 10.11 12.68
C ASP A 181 0.83 11.35 12.00
N ILE A 182 2.16 11.34 11.85
CA ILE A 182 2.92 12.43 11.23
C ILE A 182 2.58 12.68 9.75
N HIS A 183 2.06 11.68 9.03
CA HIS A 183 1.73 11.77 7.60
C HIS A 183 0.31 12.30 7.39
N GLU A 184 -0.63 11.93 8.25
CA GLU A 184 -2.04 12.30 8.13
C GLU A 184 -2.38 13.73 8.59
N LYS A 185 -1.44 14.39 9.28
CA LYS A 185 -1.60 15.78 9.75
C LYS A 185 -1.36 16.80 8.65
N ASP A 186 -0.61 16.43 7.61
CA ASP A 186 -0.19 17.33 6.55
C ASP A 186 -0.93 17.02 5.24
N ILE A 187 -1.81 17.93 4.82
CA ILE A 187 -2.56 17.79 3.57
C ILE A 187 -1.64 17.91 2.34
N SER A 188 -0.53 18.64 2.47
CA SER A 188 0.47 18.76 1.41
C SER A 188 1.18 17.43 1.19
N HIS A 189 1.48 16.68 2.26
CA HIS A 189 1.97 15.31 2.18
C HIS A 189 1.03 14.38 1.40
N LEU A 190 -0.29 14.47 1.62
CA LEU A 190 -1.26 13.66 0.87
C LEU A 190 -1.26 13.99 -0.63
N ALA A 191 -1.19 15.28 -0.99
CA ALA A 191 -1.09 15.70 -2.39
C ALA A 191 0.23 15.23 -3.02
N ASN A 192 1.34 15.37 -2.30
CA ASN A 192 2.66 14.91 -2.73
C ASN A 192 2.72 13.40 -2.89
N ALA A 193 2.11 12.63 -1.99
CA ALA A 193 2.03 11.19 -2.07
C ALA A 193 1.22 10.74 -3.30
N LEU A 194 0.07 11.39 -3.57
CA LEU A 194 -0.69 11.13 -4.78
C LEU A 194 0.13 11.42 -6.05
N ASN A 195 0.80 12.56 -6.10
CA ASN A 195 1.68 12.91 -7.21
C ASN A 195 2.81 11.88 -7.40
N SER A 196 3.33 11.33 -6.31
CA SER A 196 4.33 10.26 -6.36
C SER A 196 3.77 8.97 -6.97
N TYR A 197 2.58 8.53 -6.53
CA TYR A 197 1.89 7.37 -7.12
C TYR A 197 1.66 7.53 -8.63
N LEU A 198 1.14 8.69 -9.05
CA LEU A 198 0.87 8.96 -10.47
C LEU A 198 2.17 9.00 -11.29
N HIS A 199 3.24 9.54 -10.72
CA HIS A 199 4.55 9.50 -11.35
C HIS A 199 5.06 8.05 -11.49
N ALA A 200 4.93 7.23 -10.45
CA ALA A 200 5.34 5.83 -10.51
C ALA A 200 4.54 5.02 -11.53
N ALA A 201 3.24 5.26 -11.66
CA ALA A 201 2.42 4.61 -12.69
C ALA A 201 2.86 4.96 -14.11
N LYS A 202 3.38 6.18 -14.34
CA LYS A 202 4.00 6.56 -15.62
C LYS A 202 5.36 5.88 -15.84
N VAL A 203 6.15 5.71 -14.77
CA VAL A 203 7.49 5.08 -14.85
C VAL A 203 7.40 3.56 -15.00
N PHE A 204 6.41 2.91 -14.38
CA PHE A 204 6.19 1.46 -14.38
C PHE A 204 4.75 1.11 -14.79
N PRO A 205 4.33 1.41 -16.03
CA PRO A 205 2.93 1.30 -16.47
C PRO A 205 2.40 -0.14 -16.52
N ARG A 206 3.29 -1.14 -16.50
CA ARG A 206 2.93 -2.56 -16.45
C ARG A 206 2.70 -3.08 -15.04
N GLU A 207 3.11 -2.32 -14.01
CA GLU A 207 3.06 -2.76 -12.61
C GLU A 207 1.94 -2.09 -11.81
N PHE A 208 1.63 -0.84 -12.15
CA PHE A 208 0.60 -0.06 -11.47
C PHE A 208 -0.61 0.15 -12.36
N LYS A 209 -1.77 -0.26 -11.86
CA LYS A 209 -3.07 0.07 -12.43
C LYS A 209 -3.72 1.15 -11.57
N ILE A 210 -3.88 2.35 -12.12
CA ILE A 210 -4.68 3.40 -11.48
C ILE A 210 -6.15 3.03 -11.61
N ILE A 211 -6.89 3.12 -10.50
CA ILE A 211 -8.35 2.99 -10.45
C ILE A 211 -8.89 4.34 -9.98
N GLU A 212 -9.70 5.01 -10.81
CA GLU A 212 -10.35 6.25 -10.42
C GLU A 212 -11.45 5.93 -9.41
N CYS A 213 -11.42 6.58 -8.24
CA CYS A 213 -12.42 6.37 -7.18
C CYS A 213 -13.36 7.58 -7.01
N VAL A 214 -13.14 8.65 -7.78
CA VAL A 214 -13.88 9.90 -7.69
C VAL A 214 -14.34 10.32 -9.08
N GLU A 215 -15.62 10.63 -9.20
CA GLU A 215 -16.22 11.20 -10.40
C GLU A 215 -17.02 12.46 -10.01
N LYS A 216 -16.81 13.57 -10.75
CA LYS A 216 -17.49 14.86 -10.50
C LYS A 216 -17.43 15.30 -9.02
N GLY A 217 -16.28 15.05 -8.36
CA GLY A 217 -16.03 15.41 -6.96
C GLY A 217 -16.67 14.50 -5.91
N LYS A 218 -17.40 13.44 -6.32
CA LYS A 218 -18.03 12.47 -5.42
C LYS A 218 -17.32 11.12 -5.50
N LEU A 219 -17.26 10.40 -4.38
CA LEU A 219 -16.78 9.02 -4.40
C LEU A 219 -17.72 8.16 -5.23
N LEU A 220 -17.14 7.31 -6.06
CA LEU A 220 -17.87 6.22 -6.71
C LEU A 220 -18.33 5.21 -5.67
N LEU A 221 -19.38 4.46 -6.01
CA LEU A 221 -19.85 3.36 -5.17
C LEU A 221 -18.75 2.28 -5.06
N PRO A 222 -18.58 1.67 -3.88
CA PRO A 222 -17.62 0.58 -3.70
C PRO A 222 -17.75 -0.54 -4.72
N GLU A 223 -18.98 -0.88 -5.12
CA GLU A 223 -19.31 -1.92 -6.08
C GLU A 223 -18.85 -1.55 -7.49
N THR A 224 -18.97 -0.28 -7.89
CA THR A 224 -18.48 0.23 -9.18
C THR A 224 -16.96 0.10 -9.27
N ILE A 225 -16.26 0.53 -8.22
CA ILE A 225 -14.80 0.40 -8.12
C ILE A 225 -14.39 -1.08 -8.13
N HIS A 226 -15.14 -1.92 -7.40
CA HIS A 226 -14.89 -3.35 -7.32
C HIS A 226 -15.02 -4.04 -8.68
N GLN A 227 -16.04 -3.70 -9.46
CA GLN A 227 -16.22 -4.28 -10.79
C GLN A 227 -15.04 -3.98 -11.71
N GLU A 228 -14.50 -2.75 -11.68
CA GLU A 228 -13.30 -2.41 -12.46
C GLU A 228 -12.10 -3.25 -12.02
N ILE A 229 -11.87 -3.36 -10.72
CA ILE A 229 -10.77 -4.16 -10.14
C ILE A 229 -10.92 -5.63 -10.54
N PHE A 230 -12.11 -6.20 -10.37
CA PHE A 230 -12.38 -7.60 -10.68
C PHE A 230 -12.19 -7.91 -12.18
N ASN A 231 -12.61 -7.01 -13.07
CA ASN A 231 -12.39 -7.14 -14.51
C ASN A 231 -10.90 -7.24 -14.87
N VAL A 232 -10.02 -6.63 -14.08
CA VAL A 232 -8.57 -6.75 -14.24
C VAL A 232 -8.05 -8.04 -13.62
N VAL A 233 -8.49 -8.36 -12.39
CA VAL A 233 -8.08 -9.58 -11.67
C VAL A 233 -8.44 -10.83 -12.47
N LYS A 234 -9.64 -10.90 -13.04
CA LYS A 234 -10.10 -12.04 -13.86
C LYS A 234 -9.17 -12.37 -15.04
N LYS A 235 -8.41 -11.39 -15.55
CA LYS A 235 -7.47 -11.61 -16.67
C LYS A 235 -6.14 -12.23 -16.24
N ILE A 236 -5.86 -12.26 -14.93
CA ILE A 236 -4.60 -12.77 -14.39
C ILE A 236 -4.77 -14.01 -13.51
N LEU A 237 -6.00 -14.37 -13.15
CA LEU A 237 -6.33 -15.67 -12.56
C LEU A 237 -6.28 -16.74 -13.64
#